data_AF-A0A9E1A8Z6-F1
#
_entry.id   AF-A0A9E1A8Z6-F1
#
_cell.length_a   1.000
_cell.length_b   1.000
_cell.length_c   1.000
_cell.angle_alpha   90.00
_cell.angle_beta   90.00
_cell.angle_gamma   90.00
#
_symmetry.space_group_name_H-M   'P 1'
#
loop_
_entity.id
_entity.type
_entity.pdbx_description
1 polymer ?
#
loop_
_entity_poly.entity_id
_entity_poly.type
_entity_poly.pdbx_seq_one_letter_code
_entity_poly.pdbx_strand_id
1 'polypeptide(L)'
;MDNIDWGEKFERILTYSFGYPKTSIYFANYYTQLEKVKALLFSVCIKERNISPEKYSIEEIEQLEDFEKRLLDSKNYSVVKEIILFFNNRLY
;
A
#
# COMPACT_ATOMS: atom_id res chain seq x y z
N MET A 1 -21.10 11.59 2.32
CA MET A 1 -19.84 11.12 1.72
C MET A 1 -19.01 10.60 2.86
N ASP A 2 -18.85 9.29 2.97
CA ASP A 2 -17.94 8.73 3.98
C ASP A 2 -16.56 9.30 3.74
N ASN A 3 -16.04 10.01 4.75
CA ASN A 3 -14.75 10.65 4.66
C ASN A 3 -13.70 9.54 4.79
N ILE A 4 -13.27 8.98 3.66
CA ILE A 4 -12.30 7.87 3.64
C ILE A 4 -11.01 8.33 4.32
N ASP A 5 -10.70 7.78 5.49
CA ASP A 5 -9.42 7.99 6.15
C ASP A 5 -8.34 7.12 5.48
N TRP A 6 -7.63 7.74 4.54
CA TRP A 6 -6.53 7.09 3.83
C TRP A 6 -5.34 6.76 4.72
N GLY A 7 -5.13 7.52 5.80
CA GLY A 7 -4.08 7.22 6.77
C GLY A 7 -4.37 5.92 7.51
N GLU A 8 -5.62 5.72 7.91
CA GLU A 8 -6.07 4.49 8.60
C GLU A 8 -5.90 3.26 7.73
N LYS A 9 -6.42 3.37 6.50
CA LYS A 9 -6.34 2.30 5.51
C LYS A 9 -4.90 1.92 5.21
N PHE A 10 -4.01 2.90 5.12
CA PHE A 10 -2.58 2.68 4.92
C PHE A 10 -1.94 1.98 6.13
N GLU A 11 -2.20 2.44 7.35
CA GLU A 11 -1.64 1.83 8.57
C GLU A 11 -2.06 0.35 8.72
N ARG A 12 -3.32 0.05 8.41
CA ARG A 12 -3.82 -1.34 8.44
C ARG A 12 -3.07 -2.26 7.49
N ILE A 13 -2.76 -1.78 6.27
CA ILE A 13 -1.94 -2.53 5.31
C ILE A 13 -0.56 -2.81 5.91
N LEU A 14 0.11 -1.78 6.43
CA LEU A 14 1.47 -1.95 6.99
C LEU A 14 1.47 -2.90 8.19
N THR A 15 0.47 -2.81 9.06
CA THR A 15 0.33 -3.68 10.22
C THR A 15 0.14 -5.14 9.80
N TYR A 16 -0.67 -5.39 8.76
CA TYR A 16 -0.83 -6.73 8.20
C TYR A 16 0.46 -7.22 7.52
N SER A 17 1.12 -6.37 6.74
CA SER A 17 2.27 -6.76 5.94
C SER A 17 3.55 -6.93 6.75
N PHE A 18 3.77 -6.11 7.79
CA PHE A 18 5.03 -6.04 8.54
C PHE A 18 4.88 -6.27 10.06
N GLY A 19 3.65 -6.43 10.56
CA GLY A 19 3.36 -6.50 11.99
C GLY A 19 3.24 -5.12 12.65
N TYR A 20 3.08 -5.12 13.98
CA TYR A 20 2.91 -3.89 14.74
C TYR A 20 4.25 -3.15 14.92
N PRO A 21 4.38 -1.93 14.39
CA PRO A 21 5.60 -1.15 14.54
C PRO A 21 5.77 -0.70 16.00
N LYS A 22 7.01 -0.66 16.49
CA LYS A 22 7.33 -0.19 17.86
C LYS A 22 6.92 1.26 18.11
N THR A 23 6.93 2.08 17.07
CA THR A 23 6.40 3.43 17.06
C THR A 23 5.20 3.42 16.12
N SER A 24 4.03 3.91 16.55
CA SER A 24 2.88 4.06 15.64
C SER A 24 3.33 4.78 14.37
N ILE A 25 3.07 4.19 13.22
CA ILE A 25 3.32 4.83 11.92
C ILE A 25 2.22 5.87 11.79
N TYR A 26 2.42 6.99 12.46
CA TYR A 26 1.40 8.01 12.62
C TYR A 26 0.86 8.45 11.24
N PHE A 27 -0.45 8.31 11.09
CA PHE A 27 -1.35 9.00 10.17
C PHE A 27 -0.93 10.43 9.83
N ALA A 28 -0.33 11.15 10.80
CA ALA A 28 0.09 12.54 10.70
C ALA A 28 1.00 12.82 9.51
N ASN A 29 1.72 11.80 9.02
CA ASN A 29 2.64 11.95 7.90
C ASN A 29 2.13 11.41 6.57
N TYR A 30 0.94 10.77 6.53
CA TYR A 30 0.40 10.23 5.28
C TYR A 30 0.29 11.32 4.22
N TYR A 31 -0.25 12.50 4.57
CA TYR A 31 -0.45 13.60 3.61
C TYR A 31 0.81 14.45 3.39
N THR A 32 1.81 14.36 4.25
CA THR A 32 3.01 15.22 4.22
C THR A 32 4.28 14.51 3.75
N GLN A 33 4.29 13.18 3.66
CA GLN A 33 5.49 12.37 3.34
C GLN A 33 5.24 11.36 2.21
N LEU A 34 4.77 11.86 1.06
CA LEU A 34 4.39 11.04 -0.10
C LEU A 34 5.47 10.01 -0.49
N GLU A 35 6.75 10.42 -0.56
CA GLU A 35 7.83 9.52 -0.95
C GLU A 35 8.03 8.34 0.01
N LYS A 36 7.83 8.56 1.32
CA LYS A 36 7.89 7.46 2.29
C LYS A 36 6.69 6.52 2.17
N VAL A 37 5.50 7.07 1.95
CA VAL A 37 4.28 6.29 1.70
C VAL A 37 4.47 5.42 0.46
N LYS A 38 4.99 6.00 -0.62
CA LYS A 38 5.30 5.28 -1.87
C LYS A 38 6.30 4.17 -1.64
N ALA A 39 7.41 4.43 -0.94
CA ALA A 39 8.43 3.43 -0.66
C ALA A 39 7.90 2.24 0.17
N LEU A 40 7.03 2.51 1.15
CA LEU A 40 6.41 1.46 1.94
C LEU A 40 5.44 0.62 1.12
N LEU A 41 4.56 1.25 0.31
CA LEU A 41 3.67 0.49 -0.58
C LEU A 41 4.43 -0.31 -1.64
N PHE A 42 5.50 0.26 -2.20
CA PHE A 42 6.38 -0.44 -3.12
C PHE A 42 6.95 -1.71 -2.47
N SER A 43 7.41 -1.60 -1.22
CA SER A 43 7.90 -2.73 -0.44
C SER A 43 6.80 -3.78 -0.18
N VAL A 44 5.56 -3.35 0.04
CA VAL A 44 4.41 -4.25 0.18
C VAL A 44 4.15 -5.02 -1.12
N CYS A 45 4.10 -4.34 -2.28
CA CYS A 45 3.91 -5.00 -3.57
C CYS A 45 4.97 -6.08 -3.83
N ILE A 46 6.24 -5.75 -3.61
CA ILE A 46 7.35 -6.71 -3.76
C ILE A 46 7.19 -7.88 -2.79
N LYS A 47 6.90 -7.62 -1.52
CA LYS A 47 6.72 -8.67 -0.51
C LYS A 47 5.60 -9.61 -0.93
N GLU A 48 4.44 -9.08 -1.27
CA GLU A 48 3.26 -9.88 -1.61
C GLU A 48 3.50 -10.73 -2.87
N ARG A 49 4.12 -10.16 -3.90
CA ARG A 49 4.48 -10.89 -5.12
C ARG A 49 5.54 -11.97 -4.90
N ASN A 50 6.54 -11.74 -4.04
CA ASN A 50 7.70 -12.65 -3.92
C ASN A 50 7.59 -13.66 -2.77
N ILE A 51 6.84 -13.33 -1.71
CA ILE A 51 6.76 -14.15 -0.49
C ILE A 51 5.41 -14.85 -0.35
N SER A 52 4.34 -14.30 -0.93
CA SER A 52 3.02 -14.91 -0.92
C SER A 52 2.31 -14.87 -2.29
N PRO A 53 2.99 -15.21 -3.40
CA PRO A 53 2.38 -15.16 -4.74
C PRO A 53 1.13 -16.03 -4.87
N GLU A 54 1.05 -17.12 -4.11
CA GLU A 54 -0.07 -18.06 -4.12
C GLU A 54 -1.41 -17.46 -3.69
N LYS A 55 -1.39 -16.28 -3.04
CA LYS A 55 -2.60 -15.55 -2.63
C LYS A 55 -3.21 -14.73 -3.75
N TYR A 56 -2.57 -14.65 -4.92
CA TYR A 56 -2.93 -13.74 -6.00
C TYR A 56 -3.16 -14.52 -7.29
N SER A 57 -4.11 -14.05 -8.10
CA SER A 57 -4.23 -14.53 -9.48
C SER A 57 -3.08 -14.01 -10.35
N ILE A 58 -2.90 -14.57 -11.55
CA ILE A 58 -1.87 -14.09 -12.48
C ILE A 58 -2.09 -12.61 -12.82
N GLU A 59 -3.34 -12.21 -13.05
CA GLU A 59 -3.71 -10.82 -13.35
C GLU A 59 -3.41 -9.89 -12.18
N GLU A 60 -3.60 -10.36 -10.94
CA GLU A 60 -3.27 -9.59 -9.74
C GLU A 60 -1.76 -9.47 -9.55
N ILE A 61 -0.99 -10.50 -9.88
CA ILE A 61 0.47 -10.44 -9.89
C ILE A 61 0.94 -9.38 -10.90
N GLU A 62 0.40 -9.39 -12.13
CA GLU A 62 0.70 -8.36 -13.14
C GLU A 62 0.31 -6.95 -12.65
N GLN A 63 -0.82 -6.83 -11.95
CA GLN A 63 -1.25 -5.57 -11.34
C GLN A 63 -0.28 -5.08 -10.26
N LEU A 64 0.28 -5.98 -9.43
CA LEU A 64 1.32 -5.62 -8.46
C LEU A 64 2.58 -5.08 -9.16
N GLU A 65 2.97 -5.63 -10.31
CA GLU A 65 4.11 -5.12 -11.10
C GLU A 65 3.83 -3.75 -11.71
N ASP A 66 2.60 -3.51 -12.18
CA ASP A 66 2.16 -2.20 -12.66
C ASP A 66 2.18 -1.16 -11.53
N PHE A 67 1.68 -1.52 -10.34
CA PHE A 67 1.73 -0.67 -9.16
C PHE A 67 3.14 -0.29 -8.77
N GLU A 68 4.09 -1.23 -8.81
CA GLU A 68 5.51 -0.94 -8.55
C GLU A 68 6.05 0.16 -9.48
N LYS A 69 5.80 0.05 -10.79
CA LYS A 69 6.24 1.03 -11.79
C LYS A 69 5.57 2.39 -11.57
N ARG A 70 4.26 2.41 -11.39
CA ARG A 70 3.48 3.65 -11.22
C ARG A 70 3.82 4.36 -9.91
N LEU A 71 4.19 3.61 -8.87
CA LEU A 71 4.70 4.21 -7.63
C LEU A 71 6.02 4.94 -7.87
N LEU A 72 6.89 4.51 -8.78
CA LEU A 72 8.13 5.25 -9.06
C LEU A 72 7.84 6.58 -9.78
N ASP A 73 6.89 6.57 -10.71
CA ASP A 73 6.60 7.73 -11.56
C ASP A 73 5.60 8.74 -10.95
N SER A 74 4.82 8.32 -9.95
CA SER A 74 3.77 9.17 -9.37
C SER A 74 4.32 10.36 -8.58
N LYS A 75 3.70 11.53 -8.79
CA LYS A 75 3.97 12.78 -8.06
C LYS A 75 2.86 13.16 -7.07
N ASN A 76 1.80 12.37 -6.96
CA ASN A 76 0.66 12.65 -6.09
C ASN A 76 0.05 11.38 -5.47
N TYR A 77 -0.96 11.56 -4.62
CA TYR A 77 -1.62 10.45 -3.92
C TYR A 77 -2.63 9.66 -4.77
N SER A 78 -2.88 10.00 -6.04
CA SER A 78 -3.89 9.30 -6.83
C SER A 78 -3.55 7.81 -6.98
N VAL A 79 -2.32 7.51 -7.41
CA VAL A 79 -1.82 6.12 -7.54
C VAL A 79 -1.76 5.44 -6.17
N VAL A 80 -1.30 6.17 -5.15
CA VAL A 80 -1.21 5.65 -3.77
C VAL A 80 -2.58 5.20 -3.25
N LYS A 81 -3.63 5.99 -3.49
CA LYS A 81 -5.01 5.68 -3.06
C LYS A 81 -5.55 4.43 -3.73
N GLU A 82 -5.29 4.26 -5.02
CA GLU A 82 -5.70 3.07 -5.77
C GLU A 82 -5.07 1.80 -5.18
N ILE A 83 -3.77 1.83 -4.91
CA ILE A 83 -3.03 0.71 -4.33
C ILE A 83 -3.51 0.42 -2.91
N ILE A 84 -3.79 1.46 -2.12
CA ILE A 84 -4.36 1.29 -0.78
C ILE A 84 -5.72 0.61 -0.83
N LEU A 85 -6.58 0.96 -1.79
CA LEU A 85 -7.87 0.29 -1.98
C LEU A 85 -7.69 -1.17 -2.35
N PHE A 86 -6.81 -1.47 -3.29
CA PHE A 86 -6.49 -2.84 -3.69
C PHE A 86 -6.16 -3.70 -2.47
N PHE A 87 -5.19 -3.29 -1.66
CA PHE A 87 -4.80 -4.07 -0.48
C PHE A 87 -5.87 -4.07 0.61
N ASN A 88 -6.58 -2.96 0.86
CA ASN A 88 -7.63 -2.93 1.87
C ASN A 88 -8.77 -3.90 1.60
N ASN A 89 -9.13 -4.10 0.32
CA ASN A 89 -10.16 -5.05 -0.07
C ASN A 89 -9.74 -6.51 0.14
N ARG A 90 -8.44 -6.78 0.36
CA ARG A 90 -7.88 -8.11 0.66
C ARG A 90 -7.60 -8.36 2.13
N LEU A 91 -7.77 -7.34 2.98
CA LEU A 91 -7.59 -7.49 4.44
C LEU A 91 -8.79 -8.19 5.12
N TYR A 92 -9.81 -8.59 4.35
CA TYR A 92 -11.06 -9.21 4.81
C TYR A 92 -11.32 -10.53 4.12
#